data_AF-A0A8T7KLH0-F1
#
_entry.id   AF-A0A8T7KLH0-F1
#
_cell.length_a   1.000
_cell.length_b   1.000
_cell.length_c   1.000
_cell.angle_alpha   90.00
_cell.angle_beta   90.00
_cell.angle_gamma   90.00
#
_symmetry.space_group_name_H-M   'P 1'
#
loop_
_entity.id
_entity.type
_entity.pdbx_description
1 polymer ?
#
loop_
_entity_poly.entity_id
_entity_poly.type
_entity_poly.pdbx_seq_one_letter_code
_entity_poly.pdbx_strand_id
1 'polypeptide(L)'
;MNLRCSFCQTPYTLSRVAMLDALQEIDSKKLTHYDAHCPRCRRATPIPRQKLEMFMPNWKDELRKFEAEMKAHPQQEAPLPKPEPVSAPQTEPKPAQTPAKEKPAKEVPAKDRPSTKKPAAQKKATTAKTTKKSK
;
A
#
# COMPACT_ATOMS: atom_id res chain seq x y z
N MET A 1 1.57 10.68 10.93
CA MET A 1 3.01 10.30 11.06
C MET A 1 3.69 10.32 9.69
N ASN A 2 4.91 10.88 9.59
CA ASN A 2 5.68 10.93 8.33
C ASN A 2 6.49 9.64 8.14
N LEU A 3 6.32 8.99 6.99
CA LEU A 3 6.97 7.74 6.62
C LEU A 3 7.67 7.89 5.27
N ARG A 4 8.67 7.05 5.02
CA ARG A 4 9.28 6.89 3.70
C ARG A 4 9.09 5.45 3.27
N CYS A 5 8.63 5.25 2.04
CA CYS A 5 8.55 3.91 1.47
C CYS A 5 9.96 3.33 1.32
N SER A 6 10.20 2.12 1.82
CA SER A 6 11.50 1.43 1.67
C SER A 6 11.86 1.13 0.22
N PHE A 7 10.87 1.03 -0.67
CA PHE A 7 11.07 0.70 -2.08
C PHE A 7 11.29 1.93 -2.97
N CYS A 8 10.30 2.83 -3.04
CA CYS A 8 10.36 3.99 -3.94
C CYS A 8 10.86 5.27 -3.26
N GLN A 9 11.21 5.22 -1.96
CA GLN A 9 11.70 6.34 -1.14
C GLN A 9 10.75 7.54 -1.04
N THR A 10 9.55 7.45 -1.63
CA THR A 10 8.57 8.52 -1.59
C THR A 10 8.14 8.75 -0.14
N PRO A 11 8.22 10.00 0.37
CA PRO A 11 7.66 10.35 1.65
C PRO A 11 6.13 10.38 1.56
N TYR A 12 5.46 9.78 2.54
CA TYR A 12 4.01 9.84 2.66
C TYR A 12 3.62 9.90 4.13
N THR A 13 2.39 10.32 4.40
CA THR A 13 1.89 10.50 5.76
C THR A 13 0.73 9.57 6.03
N LEU A 14 0.74 8.92 7.18
CA LEU A 14 -0.48 8.30 7.72
C LEU A 14 -1.32 9.35 8.43
N SER A 15 -2.59 9.41 8.06
CA SER A 15 -3.61 10.24 8.71
C SER A 15 -3.92 9.70 10.10
N ARG A 16 -4.54 10.53 10.95
CA ARG A 16 -4.98 10.13 12.30
C ARG A 16 -5.89 8.91 12.27
N VAL A 17 -6.87 8.92 11.38
CA VAL A 17 -7.81 7.80 11.20
C VAL A 17 -7.07 6.51 10.83
N ALA A 18 -6.14 6.57 9.87
CA ALA A 18 -5.36 5.40 9.48
C ALA A 18 -4.45 4.88 10.61
N MET A 19 -3.96 5.75 11.50
CA MET A 19 -3.17 5.32 12.67
C MET A 19 -4.03 4.63 13.73
N LEU A 20 -5.26 5.12 13.98
CA LEU A 20 -6.20 4.51 14.91
C LEU A 20 -6.65 3.13 14.43
N ASP A 21 -7.02 3.03 13.15
CA ASP A 21 -7.38 1.77 12.50
C ASP A 21 -6.22 0.76 12.52
N ALA A 22 -4.99 1.23 12.22
CA ALA A 22 -3.79 0.40 12.30
C ALA A 22 -3.55 -0.15 13.72
N LEU A 23 -3.72 0.66 14.76
CA LEU A 23 -3.57 0.22 16.16
C LEU A 23 -4.66 -0.78 16.56
N GLN A 24 -5.90 -0.55 16.12
CA GLN A 24 -7.02 -1.49 16.33
C GLN A 24 -6.77 -2.82 15.63
N GLU A 25 -6.27 -2.82 14.39
CA GLU A 25 -5.97 -4.03 13.63
C GLU A 25 -4.84 -4.82 14.28
N ILE A 26 -3.77 -4.14 14.68
CA ILE A 26 -2.65 -4.75 15.40
C ILE A 26 -3.13 -5.41 16.70
N ASP A 27 -3.99 -4.74 17.47
CA ASP A 27 -4.47 -5.26 18.76
C ASP A 27 -5.42 -6.45 18.56
N SER A 28 -6.37 -6.34 17.63
CA SER A 28 -7.37 -7.38 17.33
C SER A 28 -6.73 -8.67 16.83
N LYS A 29 -5.72 -8.54 15.95
CA LYS A 29 -5.03 -9.67 15.34
C LYS A 29 -3.73 -10.05 16.06
N LYS A 30 -3.36 -9.33 17.14
CA LYS A 30 -2.12 -9.50 17.91
C LYS A 30 -0.85 -9.47 17.05
N LEU A 31 -0.79 -8.57 16.06
CA LEU A 31 0.40 -8.38 15.24
C LEU A 31 1.49 -7.58 15.99
N THR A 32 2.71 -7.63 15.47
CA THR A 32 3.82 -6.78 15.93
C THR A 32 3.96 -5.49 15.11
N HIS A 33 3.40 -5.46 13.90
CA HIS A 33 3.49 -4.38 12.93
C HIS A 33 2.22 -4.25 12.10
N TYR A 34 2.04 -3.08 11.50
CA TYR A 34 1.00 -2.78 10.52
C TYR A 34 1.62 -2.54 9.15
N ASP A 35 0.99 -3.07 8.09
CA ASP A 35 1.46 -2.93 6.72
C ASP A 35 0.86 -1.69 6.05
N ALA A 36 1.58 -0.58 6.13
CA ALA A 36 1.17 0.65 5.46
C ALA A 36 1.52 0.62 3.97
N HIS A 37 0.52 0.84 3.13
CA HIS A 37 0.68 0.82 1.68
C HIS A 37 1.09 2.20 1.14
N CYS A 38 2.16 2.24 0.35
CA CYS A 38 2.62 3.48 -0.26
C CYS A 38 1.67 3.95 -1.38
N PRO A 39 1.27 5.24 -1.44
CA PRO A 39 0.38 5.73 -2.49
C PRO A 39 1.00 5.73 -3.90
N ARG A 40 2.34 5.70 -4.01
CA ARG A 40 3.04 5.67 -5.31
C ARG A 40 3.22 4.27 -5.86
N CYS A 41 3.89 3.40 -5.11
CA CYS A 41 4.24 2.06 -5.59
C CYS A 41 3.39 0.92 -5.01
N ARG A 42 2.45 1.24 -4.11
CA ARG A 42 1.53 0.29 -3.45
C ARG A 42 2.19 -0.87 -2.69
N ARG A 43 3.51 -0.80 -2.46
CA ARG A 43 4.18 -1.78 -1.60
C ARG A 43 3.91 -1.51 -0.13
N ALA A 44 3.72 -2.60 0.62
CA ALA A 44 3.62 -2.59 2.06
C ALA A 44 4.95 -2.18 2.70
N THR A 45 4.87 -1.25 3.65
CA THR A 45 5.97 -0.85 4.52
C THR A 45 5.57 -1.24 5.94
N PRO A 46 6.27 -2.19 6.59
CA PRO A 46 5.92 -2.61 7.94
C PRO A 46 6.25 -1.50 8.94
N ILE A 47 5.26 -1.13 9.75
CA ILE A 47 5.39 -0.12 10.80
C ILE A 47 5.24 -0.83 12.15
N PRO A 48 6.25 -0.81 13.01
CA PRO A 48 6.15 -1.47 14.31
C PRO A 48 5.12 -0.78 15.20
N ARG A 49 4.41 -1.57 16.01
CA ARG A 49 3.41 -1.10 16.97
C ARG A 49 3.92 0.03 17.86
N GLN A 50 5.12 -0.12 18.41
CA GLN A 50 5.78 0.88 19.27
C GLN A 50 5.86 2.26 18.61
N LYS A 51 6.09 2.31 17.29
CA LYS A 51 6.15 3.58 16.57
C LYS A 51 4.78 4.22 16.50
N LEU A 52 3.72 3.46 16.20
CA LEU A 52 2.34 3.97 16.21
C LEU A 52 1.93 4.45 17.60
N GLU A 53 2.24 3.70 18.65
CA GLU A 53 1.95 4.07 20.05
C GLU A 53 2.68 5.34 20.50
N MET A 54 3.90 5.58 19.99
CA MET A 54 4.64 6.82 20.25
C MET A 54 3.95 8.06 19.68
N PHE A 55 3.33 7.93 18.49
CA PHE A 55 2.59 9.04 17.88
C PHE A 55 1.18 9.22 18.46
N MET A 56 0.61 8.17 19.06
CA MET A 56 -0.71 8.20 19.69
C MET A 56 -0.71 7.55 21.09
N PRO A 57 -0.13 8.22 22.10
CA PRO A 57 -0.29 7.79 23.48
C PRO A 57 -1.77 7.97 23.87
N ASN A 58 -2.45 6.89 24.30
CA ASN A 58 -3.90 6.83 24.57
C ASN A 58 -4.82 6.72 23.33
N TRP A 59 -4.39 5.98 22.30
CA TRP A 59 -5.21 5.73 21.11
C TRP A 59 -6.61 5.12 21.38
N LYS A 60 -6.81 4.43 22.50
CA LYS A 60 -8.13 3.85 22.88
C LYS A 60 -9.17 4.92 23.21
N ASP A 61 -8.77 5.98 23.92
CA ASP A 61 -9.65 7.12 24.21
C ASP A 61 -9.95 7.93 22.95
N GLU A 62 -8.95 8.07 22.07
CA GLU A 62 -9.12 8.71 20.77
C GLU A 62 -10.11 7.94 19.88
N LEU A 63 -10.05 6.61 19.90
CA LEU A 63 -10.99 5.74 19.19
C LEU A 63 -12.42 5.98 19.69
N ARG A 64 -12.63 5.95 21.02
CA ARG A 64 -13.94 6.20 21.62
C ARG A 64 -14.50 7.59 21.27
N LYS A 65 -13.64 8.61 21.25
CA LYS A 65 -14.02 9.97 20.84
C LYS A 65 -14.38 10.03 19.37
N PHE A 66 -13.62 9.37 18.51
CA PHE A 66 -13.88 9.30 17.07
C PHE A 66 -15.20 8.57 16.77
N GLU A 67 -15.48 7.46 17.46
CA GLU A 67 -16.75 6.76 17.36
C GLU A 67 -17.93 7.63 17.84
N ALA A 68 -17.75 8.38 18.92
CA ALA A 68 -18.75 9.32 19.42
C ALA A 68 -18.99 10.48 18.43
N GLU A 69 -17.94 11.04 17.83
CA GLU A 69 -18.03 12.11 16.84
C GLU A 69 -18.69 11.63 15.54
N MET A 70 -18.33 10.44 15.05
CA MET A 70 -18.98 9.80 13.91
C MET A 70 -20.46 9.51 14.17
N LYS A 71 -20.85 9.24 15.42
CA LYS A 71 -22.25 9.04 15.81
C LYS A 71 -23.02 10.36 15.98
N ALA A 72 -22.35 11.42 16.41
CA ALA A 72 -22.93 12.76 16.56
C ALA A 72 -23.07 13.49 15.22
N HIS A 73 -22.13 13.27 14.30
CA HIS A 73 -22.13 13.78 12.95
C HIS A 73 -22.02 12.62 11.96
N PRO A 74 -23.07 11.79 11.81
CA PRO A 74 -23.14 10.91 10.66
C PRO A 74 -23.03 11.82 9.44
N GLN A 75 -22.01 11.58 8.60
CA GLN A 75 -21.82 12.31 7.34
C GLN A 75 -23.18 12.42 6.66
N GLN A 76 -23.77 13.62 6.70
CA GLN A 76 -24.90 13.92 5.85
C GLN A 76 -24.36 13.71 4.45
N GLU A 77 -24.89 12.71 3.75
CA GLU A 77 -24.79 12.59 2.31
C GLU A 77 -24.79 14.00 1.73
N ALA A 78 -23.67 14.38 1.11
CA ALA A 78 -23.64 15.57 0.28
C ALA A 78 -24.90 15.48 -0.58
N PRO A 79 -25.84 16.45 -0.49
CA PRO A 79 -26.98 16.45 -1.36
C PRO A 79 -26.42 16.31 -2.77
N LEU A 80 -26.66 15.15 -3.40
CA LEU A 80 -26.41 15.01 -4.83
C LEU A 80 -27.07 16.24 -5.43
N PRO A 81 -26.33 17.12 -6.13
CA PRO A 81 -26.98 18.18 -6.88
C PRO A 81 -28.05 17.48 -7.71
N LYS A 82 -29.31 17.89 -7.50
CA LYS A 82 -30.43 17.49 -8.37
C LYS A 82 -29.89 17.57 -9.79
N PRO A 83 -30.04 16.54 -10.65
CA PRO A 83 -29.76 16.71 -12.06
C PRO A 83 -30.67 17.83 -12.54
N GLU A 84 -30.12 19.02 -12.72
CA GLU A 84 -30.79 20.09 -13.43
C GLU A 84 -31.12 19.56 -14.83
N PRO A 85 -32.34 19.83 -15.30
CA PRO A 85 -32.87 19.21 -16.50
C PRO A 85 -31.97 19.48 -17.68
N VAL A 86 -31.60 18.38 -18.34
CA VAL A 86 -31.09 18.33 -19.71
C VAL A 86 -31.88 19.30 -20.57
N SER A 87 -31.33 20.49 -20.77
CA SER A 87 -31.81 21.42 -21.77
C SER A 87 -31.09 21.10 -23.08
N ALA A 88 -31.86 20.45 -23.93
CA ALA A 88 -31.86 20.53 -25.39
C ALA A 88 -30.57 20.13 -26.16
N PRO A 89 -30.67 19.10 -27.02
CA PRO A 89 -29.61 18.70 -27.94
C PRO A 89 -29.45 19.72 -29.06
N GLN A 90 -28.25 20.29 -29.21
CA GLN A 90 -27.85 20.92 -30.46
C GLN A 90 -27.27 19.85 -31.40
N THR A 91 -28.15 19.33 -32.24
CA THR A 91 -27.80 18.87 -33.59
C THR A 91 -27.34 20.08 -34.38
N GLU A 92 -26.12 20.06 -34.95
CA GLU A 92 -25.83 20.12 -36.41
C GLU A 92 -24.28 20.23 -36.63
N PRO A 93 -23.73 20.09 -37.85
CA PRO A 93 -23.32 18.82 -38.43
C PRO A 93 -21.79 18.68 -38.66
N LYS A 94 -21.40 17.43 -38.95
CA LYS A 94 -20.10 16.95 -39.45
C LYS A 94 -19.70 17.64 -40.77
N PRO A 95 -18.40 17.83 -41.09
CA PRO A 95 -17.73 16.86 -41.99
C PRO A 95 -16.32 16.52 -41.48
N ALA A 96 -16.06 15.26 -41.14
CA ALA A 96 -15.53 14.24 -42.04
C ALA A 96 -14.03 14.43 -42.30
N GLN A 97 -13.21 13.72 -41.52
CA GLN A 97 -12.15 12.91 -42.12
C GLN A 97 -12.22 11.49 -41.57
N THR A 98 -12.01 10.59 -42.52
CA THR A 98 -12.47 9.21 -42.64
C THR A 98 -11.44 8.20 -42.15
N PRO A 99 -11.83 6.92 -42.03
CA PRO A 99 -11.11 5.89 -41.29
C PRO A 99 -10.17 5.07 -42.17
N ALA A 100 -9.17 4.45 -41.54
CA ALA A 100 -8.58 3.17 -41.95
C ALA A 100 -8.30 2.41 -40.64
N LYS A 101 -8.99 1.32 -40.28
CA LYS A 101 -8.93 -0.03 -40.89
C LYS A 101 -7.45 -0.45 -40.95
N GLU A 102 -6.95 -1.39 -40.15
CA GLU A 102 -7.27 -2.83 -40.24
C GLU A 102 -6.58 -3.58 -39.05
N LYS A 103 -7.20 -4.67 -38.56
CA LYS A 103 -6.57 -5.73 -37.74
C LYS A 103 -5.72 -6.65 -38.69
N PRO A 104 -5.15 -7.83 -38.33
CA PRO A 104 -4.73 -8.47 -37.07
C PRO A 104 -3.30 -9.11 -37.11
N ALA A 105 -2.86 -9.68 -35.97
CA ALA A 105 -2.03 -10.89 -35.77
C ALA A 105 -0.68 -11.13 -36.50
N LYS A 106 0.37 -11.34 -35.69
CA LYS A 106 1.53 -12.28 -35.78
C LYS A 106 2.76 -11.58 -35.18
N GLU A 107 3.72 -12.19 -34.49
CA GLU A 107 4.16 -13.58 -34.35
C GLU A 107 5.06 -13.60 -33.09
N VAL A 108 5.01 -14.69 -32.32
CA VAL A 108 6.13 -15.05 -31.42
C VAL A 108 7.15 -15.77 -32.29
N PRO A 109 8.46 -15.56 -32.08
CA PRO A 109 9.28 -16.76 -31.92
C PRO A 109 10.27 -16.65 -30.76
N ALA A 110 10.27 -17.72 -29.97
CA ALA A 110 11.36 -18.11 -29.11
C ALA A 110 12.66 -18.34 -29.93
N LYS A 111 13.78 -17.94 -29.34
CA LYS A 111 15.15 -18.42 -29.63
C LYS A 111 15.90 -18.29 -28.30
N ASP A 112 15.86 -19.31 -27.46
CA ASP A 112 16.75 -20.48 -27.44
C ASP A 112 18.21 -20.14 -27.07
N ARG A 113 18.70 -20.94 -26.11
CA ARG A 113 20.08 -21.38 -25.84
C ARG A 113 20.92 -20.69 -24.72
N PRO A 114 21.93 -21.39 -24.12
CA PRO A 114 21.74 -22.39 -23.06
C PRO A 114 22.71 -22.24 -21.85
N SER A 115 22.38 -22.96 -20.76
CA SER A 115 23.22 -23.54 -19.69
C SER A 115 24.73 -23.24 -19.67
N THR A 116 25.25 -22.75 -18.52
CA THR A 116 26.52 -23.25 -17.98
C THR A 116 26.68 -23.01 -16.46
N LYS A 117 26.74 -24.13 -15.73
CA LYS A 117 27.58 -24.40 -14.54
C LYS A 117 27.23 -23.78 -13.18
N LYS A 118 26.59 -24.64 -12.39
CA LYS A 118 26.93 -24.94 -10.98
C LYS A 118 28.47 -25.17 -10.83
N PRO A 119 29.09 -24.80 -9.70
CA PRO A 119 29.48 -25.84 -8.74
C PRO A 119 29.23 -25.43 -7.27
N ALA A 120 28.72 -26.37 -6.46
CA ALA A 120 29.43 -26.98 -5.32
C ALA A 120 29.40 -26.10 -4.05
N ALA A 121 28.50 -26.39 -3.11
CA ALA A 121 28.77 -27.32 -2.01
C ALA A 121 30.05 -26.95 -1.22
N GLN A 122 29.88 -26.18 -0.15
CA GLN A 122 30.76 -26.29 1.01
C GLN A 122 29.91 -26.49 2.26
N LYS A 123 29.71 -27.77 2.59
CA LYS A 123 29.64 -28.22 3.97
C LYS A 123 31.04 -28.04 4.58
N LYS A 124 31.10 -27.50 5.80
CA LYS A 124 32.08 -27.75 6.87
C LYS A 124 31.83 -26.66 7.92
N ALA A 125 31.96 -26.87 9.21
CA ALA A 125 31.99 -28.04 10.07
C ALA A 125 31.82 -27.46 11.48
N THR A 126 31.13 -28.20 12.34
CA THR A 126 31.22 -28.10 13.80
C THR A 126 32.67 -28.02 14.28
N THR A 127 32.98 -27.11 15.19
CA THR A 127 33.95 -27.36 16.27
C THR A 127 33.51 -26.69 17.56
N ALA A 128 33.37 -27.54 18.57
CA ALA A 128 33.15 -27.21 19.97
C ALA A 128 34.45 -26.71 20.63
N LYS A 129 34.26 -26.03 21.78
CA LYS A 129 35.18 -25.87 22.92
C LYS A 129 36.55 -25.23 22.66
N THR A 130 36.91 -24.23 23.46
CA THR A 130 37.84 -24.40 24.60
C THR A 130 38.07 -23.08 25.35
N THR A 131 38.06 -23.20 26.67
CA THR A 131 38.50 -22.29 27.74
C THR A 131 39.97 -21.86 27.67
N LYS A 132 40.29 -20.58 27.96
CA LYS A 132 41.53 -20.07 28.61
C LYS A 132 41.39 -18.54 28.72
N LYS A 133 41.22 -17.91 29.89
CA LYS A 133 42.14 -17.68 31.03
C LYS A 133 43.49 -17.05 30.64
N SER A 134 43.77 -15.94 31.32
CA SER A 134 45.01 -15.14 31.44
C SER A 134 45.15 -13.97 30.48
N LYS A 135 45.09 -12.72 30.99
CA LYS A 135 46.19 -12.05 31.68
C LYS A 135 45.66 -10.91 32.54
#